data_AF-A0A261WM85-F1
#
_entry.id   AF-A0A261WM85-F1
#
_cell.length_a   1.000
_cell.length_b   1.000
_cell.length_c   1.000
_cell.angle_alpha   90.00
_cell.angle_beta   90.00
_cell.angle_gamma   90.00
#
_symmetry.space_group_name_H-M   'P 1'
#
loop_
_entity.id
_entity.type
_entity.pdbx_description
1 polymer ?
#
loop_
_entity_poly.entity_id
_entity_poly.type
_entity_poly.pdbx_seq_one_letter_code
_entity_poly.pdbx_strand_id
1 'polypeptide(L)'
;MSKRHNPLNEAMVAQILHHLRNGEVKRCIDMGLDPEILVLLQHPSSQSVLLNSAVIWCRVAVDPDMIKRLLSNKERTDEENRIVQRALRLGATTPMLQQFFGMSPQEVSLQRVLVGVPGKPGRFRDLPDDTPLWHRFVQLMADFNVDHTDGVALLDIAMLLTEEINVPPEEQDRQSADPITLGLVWNKIQQWLAQDLYPPGKNRKSAGLVLMNESRHQSKANAKRSAPQRSLAGKTAGKVEGDRM
;
A
#
# COMPACT_ATOMS: atom_id res chain seq x y z
N MET A 1 2.53 -9.98 -59.71
CA MET A 1 3.37 -10.58 -58.65
C MET A 1 2.89 -10.05 -57.30
N SER A 2 1.88 -10.68 -56.69
CA SER A 2 1.32 -10.21 -55.41
C SER A 2 2.32 -10.41 -54.28
N LYS A 3 2.61 -9.34 -53.55
CA LYS A 3 3.51 -9.31 -52.39
C LYS A 3 3.05 -10.36 -51.35
N ARG A 4 3.79 -11.46 -51.22
CA ARG A 4 3.61 -12.48 -50.16
C ARG A 4 4.23 -12.03 -48.83
N HIS A 5 3.97 -10.80 -48.42
CA HIS A 5 4.55 -10.26 -47.18
C HIS A 5 3.48 -10.33 -46.09
N ASN A 6 3.79 -11.05 -45.02
CA ASN A 6 2.95 -11.06 -43.85
C ASN A 6 3.37 -9.88 -42.94
N PRO A 7 2.49 -8.91 -42.66
CA PRO A 7 2.85 -7.71 -41.93
C PRO A 7 3.35 -8.01 -40.51
N LEU A 8 2.87 -9.12 -39.92
CA LEU A 8 3.32 -9.55 -38.60
C LEU A 8 4.75 -10.11 -38.66
N ASN A 9 5.06 -10.93 -39.67
CA ASN A 9 6.43 -11.43 -39.86
C ASN A 9 7.40 -10.28 -40.12
N GLU A 10 6.99 -9.29 -40.92
CA GLU A 10 7.79 -8.10 -41.20
C GLU A 10 8.08 -7.30 -39.93
N ALA A 11 7.06 -7.01 -39.12
CA ALA A 11 7.22 -6.32 -37.85
C ALA A 11 8.16 -7.08 -36.90
N MET A 12 8.02 -8.41 -36.82
CA MET A 12 8.84 -9.23 -35.95
C MET A 12 10.31 -9.30 -36.43
N VAL A 13 10.58 -9.50 -37.72
CA VAL A 13 11.96 -9.46 -38.24
C VAL A 13 12.57 -8.07 -38.01
N ALA A 14 11.84 -7.00 -38.29
CA ALA A 14 12.32 -5.64 -38.08
C ALA A 14 12.70 -5.39 -36.62
N GLN A 15 11.86 -5.84 -35.67
CA GLN A 15 12.11 -5.71 -34.25
C GLN A 15 13.32 -6.53 -33.78
N ILE A 16 13.46 -7.77 -34.25
CA ILE A 16 14.59 -8.64 -33.90
C ILE A 16 15.90 -8.06 -34.43
N LEU A 17 15.92 -7.60 -35.69
CA LEU A 17 17.11 -6.98 -36.28
C LEU A 17 17.48 -5.66 -35.59
N HIS A 18 16.49 -4.88 -35.14
CA HIS A 18 16.72 -3.68 -34.34
C HIS A 18 17.46 -4.02 -33.04
N HIS A 19 16.98 -5.02 -32.29
CA HIS A 19 17.63 -5.46 -31.05
C HIS A 19 19.03 -6.02 -31.30
N LEU A 20 19.23 -6.84 -32.33
CA LEU A 20 20.55 -7.37 -32.69
C LEU A 20 21.54 -6.27 -33.03
N ARG A 21 21.13 -5.26 -33.81
CA ARG A 21 21.98 -4.12 -34.18
C ARG A 21 22.38 -3.26 -32.98
N ASN A 22 21.52 -3.18 -31.97
CA ASN A 22 21.79 -2.43 -30.74
C ASN A 22 22.53 -3.24 -29.67
N GLY A 23 22.90 -4.51 -29.96
CA GLY A 23 23.55 -5.39 -29.00
C GLY A 23 22.60 -5.93 -27.90
N GLU A 24 21.29 -5.78 -28.07
CA GLU A 24 20.27 -6.16 -27.10
C GLU A 24 19.87 -7.64 -27.23
N VAL A 25 20.85 -8.54 -27.30
CA VAL A 25 20.63 -9.99 -27.54
C VAL A 25 19.71 -10.60 -26.49
N LYS A 26 19.79 -10.14 -25.24
CA LYS A 26 18.92 -10.59 -24.15
C LYS A 26 17.43 -10.37 -24.46
N ARG A 27 17.06 -9.25 -25.09
CA ARG A 27 15.67 -8.97 -25.46
C ARG A 27 15.16 -9.93 -26.54
N CYS A 28 16.03 -10.36 -27.46
CA CYS A 28 15.66 -11.38 -28.44
C CYS A 28 15.40 -12.73 -27.75
N ILE A 29 16.20 -13.10 -26.75
CA ILE A 29 15.99 -14.33 -25.97
C ILE A 29 14.69 -14.24 -25.17
N ASP A 30 14.39 -13.08 -24.57
CA ASP A 30 13.14 -12.84 -23.85
C ASP A 30 11.90 -12.94 -24.77
N MET A 31 12.06 -12.70 -26.08
CA MET A 31 11.01 -12.96 -27.09
C MET A 31 10.83 -14.44 -27.42
N GLY A 32 11.66 -15.33 -26.86
CA GLY A 32 11.62 -16.78 -27.10
C GLY A 32 12.47 -17.23 -28.29
N LEU A 33 13.44 -16.42 -28.74
CA LEU A 33 14.37 -16.82 -29.79
C LEU A 33 15.57 -17.56 -29.20
N ASP A 34 15.84 -18.74 -29.73
CA ASP A 34 17.03 -19.49 -29.37
C ASP A 34 18.30 -18.81 -29.90
N PRO A 35 19.42 -18.85 -29.15
CA PRO A 35 20.69 -18.25 -29.57
C PRO A 35 21.17 -18.74 -30.94
N GLU A 36 20.92 -20.00 -31.29
CA GLU A 36 21.26 -20.57 -32.59
C GLU A 36 20.53 -19.87 -33.75
N ILE A 37 19.25 -19.54 -33.56
CA ILE A 37 18.44 -18.80 -34.53
C ILE A 37 18.98 -17.38 -34.68
N LEU A 38 19.46 -16.76 -33.60
CA LEU A 38 20.04 -15.42 -33.62
C LEU A 38 21.34 -15.37 -34.43
N VAL A 39 22.16 -16.42 -34.38
CA VAL A 39 23.37 -16.54 -35.22
C VAL A 39 22.98 -16.65 -36.70
N LEU A 40 21.99 -17.49 -37.02
CA LEU A 40 21.50 -17.65 -38.40
C LEU A 40 20.91 -16.35 -38.95
N LEU A 41 20.24 -15.57 -38.10
CA LEU A 41 19.65 -14.27 -38.44
C LEU A 41 20.67 -13.17 -38.73
N GLN A 42 21.96 -13.36 -38.42
CA GLN A 42 23.00 -12.42 -38.83
C GLN A 42 23.22 -12.44 -40.36
N HIS A 43 22.84 -13.52 -41.04
CA HIS A 43 22.96 -13.64 -42.49
C HIS A 43 21.74 -13.02 -43.19
N PRO A 44 21.93 -12.11 -44.17
CA PRO A 44 20.83 -11.49 -44.92
C PRO A 44 19.91 -12.49 -45.62
N SER A 45 20.46 -13.64 -46.05
CA SER A 45 19.69 -14.71 -46.70
C SER A 45 18.61 -15.29 -45.77
N SER A 46 18.94 -15.52 -44.50
CA SER A 46 18.01 -16.05 -43.50
C SER A 46 16.88 -15.05 -43.19
N GLN A 47 17.23 -13.76 -43.12
CA GLN A 47 16.26 -12.67 -42.92
C GLN A 47 15.25 -12.63 -44.07
N SER A 48 15.73 -12.75 -45.31
CA SER A 48 14.88 -12.76 -46.50
C SER A 48 13.89 -13.93 -46.52
N VAL A 49 14.31 -15.12 -46.06
CA VAL A 49 13.42 -16.30 -45.96
C VAL A 49 12.28 -16.04 -44.97
N LEU A 50 12.57 -15.45 -43.80
CA LEU A 50 11.56 -15.17 -42.78
C LEU A 50 10.59 -14.06 -43.18
N LEU A 51 11.10 -13.03 -43.87
CA LEU A 51 10.30 -11.93 -44.41
C LEU A 51 9.33 -12.37 -45.52
N ASN A 52 9.79 -13.26 -46.41
CA ASN A 52 9.01 -13.75 -47.55
C ASN A 52 8.21 -15.03 -47.24
N SER A 53 8.19 -15.47 -45.98
CA SER A 53 7.42 -16.64 -45.56
C SER A 53 5.92 -16.39 -45.72
N ALA A 54 5.21 -17.33 -46.37
CA ALA A 54 3.76 -17.30 -46.48
C ALA A 54 3.04 -17.70 -45.19
N VAL A 55 3.76 -18.27 -44.22
CA VAL A 55 3.21 -18.74 -42.94
C VAL A 55 3.62 -17.81 -41.82
N ILE A 56 2.68 -17.48 -40.92
CA ILE A 56 2.96 -16.76 -39.68
C ILE A 56 3.70 -17.69 -38.74
N TRP A 57 4.91 -17.31 -38.34
CA TRP A 57 5.73 -18.08 -37.41
C TRP A 57 5.72 -17.49 -35.98
N CYS A 58 5.02 -16.38 -35.74
CA CYS A 58 4.81 -15.79 -34.42
C CYS A 58 3.39 -15.96 -33.93
N ARG A 59 3.23 -16.32 -32.65
CA ARG A 59 1.95 -16.25 -31.95
C ARG A 59 1.90 -14.95 -31.14
N VAL A 60 0.99 -14.05 -31.50
CA VAL A 60 0.74 -12.82 -30.73
C VAL A 60 -0.48 -13.03 -29.85
N ALA A 61 -0.32 -12.82 -28.54
CA ALA A 61 -1.42 -12.75 -27.59
C ALA A 61 -1.50 -11.32 -27.06
N VAL A 62 -2.65 -10.69 -27.23
CA VAL A 62 -2.94 -9.36 -26.71
C VAL A 62 -3.80 -9.53 -25.47
N ASP A 63 -3.37 -8.98 -24.33
CA ASP A 63 -4.17 -8.92 -23.11
C ASP A 63 -5.01 -7.63 -23.10
N PRO A 64 -6.31 -7.70 -23.43
CA PRO A 64 -7.16 -6.52 -23.49
C PRO A 64 -7.39 -5.90 -22.12
N ASP A 65 -7.34 -6.67 -21.04
CA ASP A 65 -7.59 -6.17 -19.68
C ASP A 65 -6.36 -5.42 -19.16
N MET A 66 -5.15 -5.89 -19.45
CA MET A 66 -3.92 -5.14 -19.18
C MET A 66 -3.88 -3.83 -19.96
N ILE A 67 -4.24 -3.83 -21.24
CA ILE A 67 -4.30 -2.61 -22.06
C ILE A 67 -5.30 -1.63 -21.47
N LYS A 68 -6.50 -2.08 -21.10
CA LYS A 68 -7.52 -1.24 -20.45
C LYS A 68 -7.00 -0.65 -19.14
N ARG A 69 -6.30 -1.43 -18.31
CA ARG A 69 -5.68 -0.94 -17.06
C ARG A 69 -4.59 0.11 -17.30
N LEU A 70 -3.78 -0.05 -18.35
CA LEU A 70 -2.75 0.93 -18.73
C LEU A 70 -3.37 2.21 -19.30
N LEU A 71 -4.49 2.10 -20.03
CA LEU A 71 -5.21 3.22 -20.60
C LEU A 71 -6.08 3.96 -19.58
N SER A 72 -6.72 3.26 -18.64
CA SER A 72 -7.46 3.88 -17.52
C SER A 72 -6.53 4.72 -16.64
N ASN A 73 -5.25 4.35 -16.56
CA ASN A 73 -4.24 5.16 -15.90
C ASN A 73 -3.95 6.51 -16.60
N LYS A 74 -4.35 6.68 -17.87
CA LYS A 74 -4.23 7.94 -18.63
C LYS A 74 -5.47 8.82 -18.58
N GLU A 75 -6.66 8.24 -18.42
CA GLU A 75 -7.94 8.95 -18.39
C GLU A 75 -8.59 8.80 -17.02
N ARG A 76 -8.04 9.47 -16.00
CA ARG A 76 -8.77 9.65 -14.74
C ARG A 76 -10.07 10.39 -15.05
N THR A 77 -11.19 9.78 -14.70
CA THR A 77 -12.52 10.37 -14.91
C THR A 77 -12.66 11.64 -14.06
N ASP A 78 -13.47 12.62 -14.47
CA ASP A 78 -13.72 13.85 -13.69
C ASP A 78 -14.17 13.53 -12.25
N GLU A 79 -14.94 12.47 -12.08
CA GLU A 79 -15.38 11.98 -10.77
C GLU A 79 -14.22 11.46 -9.92
N GLU A 80 -13.31 10.67 -10.49
CA GLU A 80 -12.11 10.19 -9.80
C GLU A 80 -11.20 11.36 -9.39
N ASN A 81 -11.04 12.35 -10.26
CA ASN A 81 -10.30 13.57 -9.94
C ASN A 81 -10.93 14.34 -8.78
N ARG A 82 -12.27 14.43 -8.71
CA ARG A 82 -12.98 15.04 -7.58
C ARG A 82 -12.74 14.28 -6.28
N ILE A 83 -12.81 12.95 -6.30
CA ILE A 83 -12.57 12.10 -5.13
C ILE A 83 -11.12 12.27 -4.64
N VAL A 84 -10.13 12.26 -5.54
CA VAL A 84 -8.71 12.48 -5.19
C VAL A 84 -8.50 13.86 -4.56
N GLN A 85 -9.09 14.91 -5.15
CA GLN A 85 -8.99 16.28 -4.65
C GLN A 85 -9.63 16.40 -3.25
N ARG A 86 -10.79 15.77 -3.04
CA ARG A 86 -11.47 15.69 -1.74
C ARG A 86 -10.59 14.97 -0.71
N ALA A 87 -10.08 13.79 -1.04
CA ALA A 87 -9.21 13.01 -0.17
C ALA A 87 -7.95 13.79 0.23
N LEU A 88 -7.34 14.51 -0.71
CA LEU A 88 -6.16 15.35 -0.44
C LEU A 88 -6.45 16.49 0.54
N ARG A 89 -7.61 17.16 0.41
CA ARG A 89 -8.04 18.20 1.36
C ARG A 89 -8.23 17.67 2.77
N LEU A 90 -8.73 16.44 2.88
CA LEU A 90 -8.93 15.75 4.16
C LEU A 90 -7.65 15.16 4.75
N GLY A 91 -6.50 15.31 4.07
CA GLY A 91 -5.22 14.81 4.56
C GLY A 91 -4.99 13.32 4.29
N ALA A 92 -5.47 12.80 3.16
CA ALA A 92 -5.10 11.48 2.66
C ALA A 92 -3.58 11.30 2.65
N THR A 93 -3.09 10.09 2.96
CA THR A 93 -1.66 9.78 2.93
C THR A 93 -1.21 9.35 1.53
N THR A 94 0.08 9.49 1.23
CA THR A 94 0.63 9.03 -0.07
C THR A 94 0.40 7.53 -0.31
N PRO A 95 0.61 6.62 0.67
CA PRO A 95 0.29 5.20 0.49
C PRO A 95 -1.19 4.95 0.18
N MET A 96 -2.10 5.73 0.78
CA MET A 96 -3.54 5.63 0.54
C MET A 96 -3.89 6.02 -0.90
N LEU A 97 -3.37 7.13 -1.40
CA LEU A 97 -3.59 7.54 -2.79
C LEU A 97 -2.96 6.60 -3.81
N GLN A 98 -1.84 5.98 -3.45
CA GLN A 98 -1.22 4.93 -4.27
C GLN A 98 -2.08 3.66 -4.30
N GLN A 99 -2.63 3.23 -3.15
CA GLN A 99 -3.46 2.04 -3.03
C GLN A 99 -4.80 2.17 -3.75
N PHE A 100 -5.47 3.33 -3.62
CA PHE A 100 -6.83 3.52 -4.17
C PHE A 100 -6.86 4.10 -5.59
N PHE A 101 -5.90 4.94 -5.96
CA PHE A 101 -5.92 5.68 -7.24
C PHE A 101 -4.67 5.43 -8.11
N GLY A 102 -3.82 4.47 -7.71
CA GLY A 102 -2.61 4.12 -8.45
C GLY A 102 -1.59 5.26 -8.58
N MET A 103 -1.73 6.33 -7.79
CA MET A 103 -0.90 7.53 -7.93
C MET A 103 0.54 7.26 -7.52
N SER A 104 1.49 7.72 -8.34
CA SER A 104 2.89 7.74 -7.95
C SER A 104 3.15 8.82 -6.87
N PRO A 105 4.19 8.68 -6.02
CA PRO A 105 4.54 9.70 -5.04
C PRO A 105 4.80 11.10 -5.64
N GLN A 106 5.28 11.13 -6.88
CA GLN A 106 5.53 12.36 -7.63
C GLN A 106 4.20 13.03 -8.03
N GLU A 107 3.25 12.27 -8.56
CA GLU A 107 1.90 12.75 -8.88
C GLU A 107 1.15 13.25 -7.65
N VAL A 108 1.24 12.54 -6.52
CA VAL A 108 0.65 12.98 -5.24
C VAL A 108 1.25 14.31 -4.79
N SER A 109 2.57 14.47 -4.90
CA SER A 109 3.25 15.71 -4.51
C SER A 109 2.81 16.89 -5.38
N LEU A 110 2.71 16.68 -6.69
CA LEU A 110 2.20 17.68 -7.63
C LEU A 110 0.74 18.05 -7.32
N GLN A 111 -0.12 17.05 -7.12
CA GLN A 111 -1.52 17.27 -6.82
C GLN A 111 -1.70 18.06 -5.52
N ARG A 112 -0.92 17.76 -4.47
CA ARG A 112 -0.91 18.53 -3.21
C ARG A 112 -0.60 20.02 -3.41
N VAL A 113 0.39 20.31 -4.26
CA VAL A 113 0.74 21.69 -4.63
C VAL A 113 -0.44 22.36 -5.34
N LEU A 114 -1.09 21.66 -6.28
CA LEU A 114 -2.26 22.18 -7.00
C LEU A 114 -3.48 22.42 -6.08
N VAL A 115 -3.72 21.53 -5.11
CA VAL A 115 -4.83 21.67 -4.14
C VAL A 115 -4.51 22.75 -3.09
N GLY A 116 -3.25 23.16 -2.94
CA GLY A 116 -2.80 24.07 -1.90
C GLY A 116 -2.72 23.43 -0.50
N VAL A 117 -2.64 22.09 -0.43
CA VAL A 117 -2.51 21.35 0.83
C VAL A 117 -1.05 21.00 1.03
N PRO A 118 -0.31 21.67 1.94
CA PRO A 118 1.08 21.32 2.20
C PRO A 118 1.15 19.87 2.68
N GLY A 119 2.13 19.12 2.19
CA GLY A 119 2.41 17.78 2.69
C GLY A 119 2.87 17.87 4.13
N LYS A 120 1.95 17.87 5.10
CA LYS A 120 2.27 17.86 6.52
C LYS A 120 2.88 16.49 6.85
N PRO A 121 4.15 16.42 7.30
CA PRO A 121 4.72 15.22 7.87
C PRO A 121 4.54 15.28 9.39
N GLY A 122 3.97 14.24 9.99
CA GLY A 122 3.90 14.16 11.44
C GLY A 122 3.35 12.85 11.94
N ARG A 123 3.79 12.46 13.15
CA ARG A 123 3.09 11.44 13.94
C ARG A 123 1.66 11.89 14.13
N PHE A 124 0.70 11.07 13.72
CA PHE A 124 -0.69 11.29 14.07
C PHE A 124 -0.79 11.26 15.59
N ARG A 125 -1.39 12.30 16.18
CA ARG A 125 -1.77 12.25 17.59
C ARG A 125 -2.83 11.18 17.71
N ASP A 126 -2.67 10.25 18.66
CA ASP A 126 -3.72 9.28 18.96
C ASP A 126 -4.99 10.03 19.37
N LEU A 127 -6.12 9.59 18.84
CA LEU A 127 -7.42 10.12 19.22
C LEU A 127 -7.73 9.64 20.65
N PRO A 128 -8.09 10.53 21.59
CA PRO A 128 -8.30 10.15 22.99
C PRO A 128 -9.58 9.35 23.23
N ASP A 129 -10.57 9.42 22.32
CA ASP A 129 -11.80 8.62 22.37
C ASP A 129 -12.26 8.23 20.94
N ASP A 130 -12.20 6.92 20.66
CA ASP A 130 -12.57 6.27 19.40
C ASP A 130 -14.05 5.87 19.35
N THR A 131 -14.72 5.87 20.51
CA THR A 131 -16.09 5.37 20.70
C THR A 131 -17.13 6.11 19.83
N PRO A 132 -17.16 7.46 19.79
CA PRO A 132 -18.11 8.17 18.94
C PRO A 132 -17.83 7.95 17.44
N LEU A 133 -16.55 7.85 17.07
CA LEU A 133 -16.11 7.55 15.71
C LEU A 133 -16.61 6.18 15.25
N TRP A 134 -16.52 5.17 16.13
CA TRP A 134 -17.00 3.81 15.87
C TRP A 134 -18.52 3.75 15.66
N HIS A 135 -19.29 4.36 16.57
CA HIS A 135 -20.74 4.36 16.45
C HIS A 135 -21.21 5.04 15.16
N ARG A 136 -20.57 6.16 14.80
CA ARG A 136 -20.91 6.86 13.57
C ARG A 136 -20.52 6.08 12.32
N PHE A 137 -19.36 5.43 12.32
CA PHE A 137 -18.94 4.53 11.25
C PHE A 137 -19.96 3.40 11.02
N VAL A 138 -20.42 2.73 12.08
CA VAL A 138 -21.41 1.65 11.98
C VAL A 138 -22.75 2.16 11.44
N GLN A 139 -23.19 3.36 11.83
CA GLN A 139 -24.40 3.98 11.29
C GLN A 139 -24.26 4.26 9.79
N LEU A 140 -23.17 4.90 9.36
CA LEU A 140 -22.95 5.23 7.95
C LEU A 140 -22.86 3.97 7.08
N MET A 141 -22.20 2.91 7.56
CA MET A 141 -22.14 1.64 6.85
C MET A 141 -23.53 0.99 6.69
N ALA A 142 -24.41 1.14 7.68
CA ALA A 142 -25.79 0.66 7.62
C ALA A 142 -26.68 1.53 6.71
N ASP A 143 -26.57 2.85 6.80
CA ASP A 143 -27.37 3.82 6.04
C ASP A 143 -27.09 3.74 4.54
N PHE A 144 -25.81 3.60 4.16
CA PHE A 144 -25.38 3.46 2.77
C PHE A 144 -25.30 2.01 2.28
N ASN A 145 -25.61 1.03 3.15
CA ASN A 145 -25.54 -0.41 2.86
C ASN A 145 -24.23 -0.83 2.17
N VAL A 146 -23.10 -0.33 2.67
CA VAL A 146 -21.78 -0.50 2.06
C VAL A 146 -21.20 -1.86 2.42
N ASP A 147 -20.68 -2.57 1.42
CA ASP A 147 -19.87 -3.75 1.68
C ASP A 147 -18.45 -3.35 2.11
N HIS A 148 -18.03 -3.83 3.28
CA HIS A 148 -16.66 -3.69 3.80
C HIS A 148 -15.56 -4.26 2.88
N THR A 149 -15.91 -5.09 1.89
CA THR A 149 -14.94 -5.59 0.89
C THR A 149 -14.69 -4.61 -0.26
N ASP A 150 -15.57 -3.62 -0.45
CA ASP A 150 -15.38 -2.55 -1.43
C ASP A 150 -14.53 -1.43 -0.82
N GLY A 151 -13.25 -1.41 -1.19
CA GLY A 151 -12.30 -0.42 -0.70
C GLY A 151 -12.62 1.03 -1.09
N VAL A 152 -13.28 1.26 -2.23
CA VAL A 152 -13.61 2.63 -2.70
C VAL A 152 -14.82 3.16 -1.93
N ALA A 153 -15.85 2.33 -1.76
CA ALA A 153 -17.00 2.70 -0.94
C ALA A 153 -16.61 2.91 0.54
N LEU A 154 -15.71 2.08 1.08
CA LEU A 154 -15.19 2.25 2.43
C LEU A 154 -14.35 3.54 2.57
N LEU A 155 -13.59 3.91 1.54
CA LEU A 155 -12.87 5.17 1.47
C LEU A 155 -13.83 6.37 1.50
N ASP A 156 -14.94 6.31 0.75
CA ASP A 156 -15.96 7.35 0.75
C ASP A 156 -16.60 7.53 2.14
N ILE A 157 -16.90 6.43 2.84
CA ILE A 157 -17.39 6.46 4.23
C ILE A 157 -16.34 7.07 5.16
N ALA A 158 -15.07 6.73 5.00
CA ALA A 158 -13.99 7.31 5.78
C ALA A 158 -13.87 8.83 5.53
N MET A 159 -14.06 9.28 4.29
CA MET A 159 -14.07 10.71 3.95
C MET A 159 -15.26 11.45 4.55
N LEU A 160 -16.47 10.87 4.47
CA LEU A 160 -17.67 11.43 5.11
C LEU A 160 -17.49 11.56 6.63
N LEU A 161 -16.99 10.51 7.27
CA LEU A 161 -16.72 10.50 8.71
C LEU A 161 -15.68 11.55 9.11
N THR A 162 -14.65 11.74 8.28
CA THR A 162 -13.62 12.77 8.50
C THR A 162 -14.18 14.17 8.33
N GLU A 163 -15.09 14.38 7.37
CA GLU A 163 -15.75 15.67 7.16
C GLU A 163 -16.66 16.02 8.33
N GLU A 164 -17.55 15.12 8.75
CA GLU A 164 -18.51 15.37 9.84
C GLU A 164 -17.83 15.78 11.15
N ILE A 165 -16.66 15.21 11.46
CA ILE A 165 -15.95 15.51 12.71
C ILE A 165 -15.13 16.80 12.62
N ASN A 166 -14.73 17.18 11.40
CA ASN A 166 -14.00 18.42 11.16
C ASN A 166 -14.92 19.62 10.88
N VAL A 167 -16.24 19.42 10.73
CA VAL A 167 -17.21 20.52 10.72
C VAL A 167 -17.18 21.17 12.11
N PRO A 168 -16.78 22.44 12.24
CA PRO A 168 -16.83 23.12 13.54
C PRO A 168 -18.30 23.18 13.98
N PRO A 169 -18.65 22.75 15.20
CA PRO A 169 -19.86 23.24 15.81
C PRO A 169 -19.67 24.76 15.93
N GLU A 170 -20.62 25.53 15.40
CA GLU A 170 -20.70 26.95 15.68
C GLU A 170 -20.57 27.12 17.21
N GLU A 171 -19.52 27.82 17.64
CA GLU A 171 -19.18 28.13 19.04
C GLU A 171 -18.73 26.95 19.92
N GLN A 172 -17.46 26.56 19.80
CA GLN A 172 -16.66 26.07 20.94
C GLN A 172 -15.16 26.33 20.73
N ASP A 173 -14.64 27.26 21.54
CA ASP A 173 -13.25 27.50 21.95
C ASP A 173 -12.10 27.37 20.93
N ARG A 174 -11.48 28.53 20.69
CA ARG A 174 -10.26 28.79 19.92
C ARG A 174 -8.98 28.22 20.57
N GLN A 175 -8.99 26.99 21.10
CA GLN A 175 -7.79 26.32 21.59
C GLN A 175 -7.51 25.03 20.80
N SER A 176 -6.82 25.20 19.68
CA SER A 176 -5.79 24.26 19.17
C SER A 176 -6.14 22.76 19.15
N ALA A 177 -7.20 22.37 18.45
CA ALA A 177 -7.31 21.00 17.96
C ALA A 177 -7.02 21.01 16.45
N ASP A 178 -5.85 20.52 16.06
CA ASP A 178 -5.57 20.25 14.64
C ASP A 178 -6.69 19.34 14.09
N PRO A 179 -7.22 19.63 12.88
CA PRO A 179 -8.28 18.83 12.29
C PRO A 179 -7.83 17.37 12.13
N ILE A 180 -8.73 16.44 12.40
CA ILE A 180 -8.49 15.01 12.27
C ILE A 180 -8.25 14.70 10.79
N THR A 181 -7.14 14.06 10.48
CA THR A 181 -6.81 13.68 9.11
C THR A 181 -7.50 12.39 8.71
N LEU A 182 -7.86 12.27 7.42
CA LEU A 182 -8.38 11.05 6.81
C LEU A 182 -7.49 9.83 7.04
N GLY A 183 -6.16 10.02 7.07
CA GLY A 183 -5.21 8.94 7.37
C GLY A 183 -5.39 8.31 8.75
N LEU A 184 -5.79 9.10 9.76
CA LEU A 184 -6.02 8.62 11.13
C LEU A 184 -7.33 7.82 11.21
N VAL A 185 -8.40 8.36 10.62
CA VAL A 185 -9.71 7.68 10.53
C VAL A 185 -9.57 6.36 9.78
N TRP A 186 -8.87 6.37 8.65
CA TRP A 186 -8.60 5.17 7.87
C TRP A 186 -7.85 4.12 8.69
N ASN A 187 -6.82 4.50 9.44
CA ASN A 187 -6.08 3.58 10.30
C ASN A 187 -7.00 2.93 11.35
N LYS A 188 -7.86 3.71 12.00
CA LYS A 188 -8.83 3.19 12.98
C LYS A 188 -9.82 2.21 12.35
N ILE A 189 -10.36 2.52 11.18
CA ILE A 189 -11.22 1.60 10.43
C ILE A 189 -10.50 0.29 10.12
N GLN A 190 -9.26 0.36 9.64
CA GLN A 190 -8.44 -0.83 9.38
C GLN A 190 -8.15 -1.63 10.65
N GLN A 191 -7.91 -0.97 11.79
CA GLN A 191 -7.76 -1.66 13.08
C GLN A 191 -9.04 -2.39 13.50
N TRP A 192 -10.20 -1.76 13.32
CA TRP A 192 -11.47 -2.39 13.67
C TRP A 192 -11.80 -3.59 12.77
N LEU A 193 -11.48 -3.50 11.48
CA LEU A 193 -11.60 -4.63 10.55
C LEU A 193 -10.61 -5.75 10.90
N ALA A 194 -9.37 -5.41 11.25
CA ALA A 194 -8.37 -6.40 11.67
C ALA A 194 -8.69 -7.09 13.01
N GLN A 195 -9.46 -6.41 13.88
CA GLN A 195 -9.93 -6.94 15.17
C GLN A 195 -11.30 -7.65 15.06
N ASP A 196 -11.81 -7.85 13.84
CA ASP A 196 -13.14 -8.45 13.56
C ASP A 196 -14.31 -7.74 14.28
N LEU A 197 -14.18 -6.44 14.58
CA LEU A 197 -15.23 -5.66 15.25
C LEU A 197 -16.41 -5.36 14.29
N TYR A 198 -16.21 -5.50 12.97
CA TYR A 198 -17.21 -5.31 11.91
C TYR A 198 -17.24 -6.53 10.98
N PRO A 199 -18.43 -7.04 10.55
CA PRO A 199 -19.78 -6.53 10.83
C PRO A 199 -20.25 -6.81 12.27
N PRO A 200 -20.99 -5.88 12.91
CA PRO A 200 -21.43 -6.00 14.29
C PRO A 200 -22.48 -7.12 14.40
N GLY A 201 -22.03 -8.35 14.60
CA GLY A 201 -22.92 -9.52 14.70
C GLY A 201 -22.32 -10.86 14.29
N LYS A 202 -21.13 -10.91 13.64
CA LYS A 202 -20.44 -12.18 13.41
C LYS A 202 -19.69 -12.63 14.67
N ASN A 203 -20.39 -13.43 15.47
CA ASN A 203 -19.86 -14.41 16.41
C ASN A 203 -18.74 -13.91 17.34
N ARG A 204 -19.14 -13.19 18.39
CA ARG A 204 -18.37 -13.05 19.62
C ARG A 204 -18.19 -14.46 20.21
N LYS A 205 -17.21 -15.23 19.71
CA LYS A 205 -16.74 -16.45 20.37
C LYS A 205 -16.16 -16.00 21.71
N SER A 206 -17.03 -15.91 22.70
CA SER A 206 -16.78 -16.02 24.14
C SER A 206 -15.30 -15.95 24.50
N ALA A 207 -14.74 -14.74 24.54
CA ALA A 207 -13.61 -14.49 25.41
C ALA A 207 -14.14 -14.72 26.82
N GLY A 208 -13.68 -15.82 27.41
CA GLY A 208 -14.18 -16.37 28.65
C GLY A 208 -14.38 -15.30 29.71
N LEU A 209 -15.59 -15.29 30.24
CA LEU A 209 -15.93 -14.78 31.54
C LEU A 209 -14.98 -15.44 32.57
N VAL A 210 -13.87 -14.79 32.90
CA VAL A 210 -13.16 -15.05 34.16
C VAL A 210 -13.33 -13.83 35.04
N LEU A 211 -14.51 -13.82 35.67
CA LEU A 211 -14.75 -13.17 36.95
C LEU A 211 -14.03 -13.99 38.03
N MET A 212 -13.05 -13.39 38.69
CA MET A 212 -12.54 -13.70 40.04
C MET A 212 -11.50 -12.61 40.33
N ASN A 213 -11.84 -11.45 40.91
CA ASN A 213 -12.31 -11.26 42.28
C ASN A 213 -11.51 -12.11 43.27
N GLU A 214 -10.34 -11.64 43.67
CA GLU A 214 -9.91 -11.86 45.05
C GLU A 214 -9.08 -10.69 45.60
N SER A 215 -9.65 -10.16 46.67
CA SER A 215 -9.29 -8.99 47.44
C SER A 215 -7.93 -9.10 48.12
N ARG A 216 -7.19 -8.01 48.00
CA ARG A 216 -6.47 -7.31 49.08
C ARG A 216 -6.91 -7.73 50.50
N HIS A 217 -6.11 -8.55 51.17
CA HIS A 217 -5.77 -8.60 52.61
C HIS A 217 -4.69 -9.71 52.71
N GLN A 218 -3.48 -9.55 53.25
CA GLN A 218 -3.10 -8.98 54.52
C GLN A 218 -1.63 -8.53 54.50
N SER A 219 -1.39 -7.34 55.03
CA SER A 219 -0.11 -6.97 55.62
C SER A 219 -0.01 -7.57 57.02
N LYS A 220 1.23 -7.87 57.45
CA LYS A 220 1.73 -8.23 58.80
C LYS A 220 1.96 -9.73 59.05
N ALA A 221 3.24 -10.12 59.00
CA ALA A 221 3.97 -10.75 60.11
C ALA A 221 5.37 -11.12 59.61
N ASN A 222 6.41 -10.43 60.08
CA ASN A 222 7.32 -10.96 61.10
C ASN A 222 8.27 -12.01 60.51
N ALA A 223 9.45 -11.58 60.04
CA ALA A 223 10.67 -11.70 60.83
C ALA A 223 10.90 -13.11 61.40
N LYS A 224 11.83 -13.87 60.80
CA LYS A 224 12.89 -14.60 61.51
C LYS A 224 13.71 -15.45 60.55
N ARG A 225 15.00 -15.54 60.91
CA ARG A 225 16.03 -16.54 60.55
C ARG A 225 16.90 -16.15 59.37
N SER A 226 18.02 -15.47 59.63
CA SER A 226 19.30 -16.02 60.15
C SER A 226 20.10 -16.68 59.02
N ALA A 227 21.20 -16.02 58.66
CA ALA A 227 22.38 -16.64 58.03
C ALA A 227 22.94 -17.74 58.98
N PRO A 228 23.82 -18.68 58.54
CA PRO A 228 25.18 -18.29 58.12
C PRO A 228 25.90 -19.21 57.09
N GLN A 229 27.12 -18.75 56.74
CA GLN A 229 28.33 -19.49 56.30
C GLN A 229 28.50 -19.87 54.81
N ARG A 230 29.50 -19.22 54.15
CA ARG A 230 30.87 -19.71 53.77
C ARG A 230 30.82 -20.54 52.46
N SER A 231 31.71 -20.42 51.49
CA SER A 231 32.93 -19.64 51.23
C SER A 231 33.44 -20.03 49.82
N LEU A 232 34.35 -19.21 49.28
CA LEU A 232 35.45 -19.54 48.34
C LEU A 232 35.26 -19.39 46.82
N ALA A 233 36.37 -18.86 46.26
CA ALA A 233 36.82 -18.77 44.86
C ALA A 233 36.15 -17.69 44.01
N GLY A 234 36.85 -16.77 43.34
CA GLY A 234 38.29 -16.58 43.12
C GLY A 234 38.49 -15.82 41.80
N LYS A 235 39.65 -15.15 41.66
CA LYS A 235 40.29 -14.64 40.42
C LYS A 235 39.68 -13.39 39.77
N THR A 236 40.31 -12.20 39.81
CA THR A 236 41.57 -11.67 39.20
C THR A 236 41.32 -10.91 37.89
N ALA A 237 42.17 -9.90 37.68
CA ALA A 237 42.34 -8.98 36.54
C ALA A 237 41.35 -7.80 36.53
N GLY A 238 41.76 -6.54 36.62
CA GLY A 238 43.04 -5.91 36.29
C GLY A 238 42.73 -4.70 35.41
N LYS A 239 42.56 -3.53 36.03
CA LYS A 239 42.18 -2.26 35.39
C LYS A 239 43.08 -1.18 35.94
N VAL A 240 43.97 -0.62 35.11
CA VAL A 240 44.42 0.79 35.12
C VAL A 240 45.38 0.95 33.94
N GLU A 241 45.10 1.79 32.95
CA GLU A 241 45.17 3.26 32.97
C GLU A 241 46.57 3.72 32.55
N GLY A 242 46.61 4.56 31.51
CA GLY A 242 47.79 5.29 31.13
C GLY A 242 47.97 5.30 29.63
N ASP A 243 47.42 6.30 28.95
CA ASP A 243 48.28 7.01 28.02
C ASP A 243 47.94 8.50 27.96
N ARG A 244 48.99 9.31 27.97
CA ARG A 244 49.00 10.75 28.17
C ARG A 244 49.92 11.33 27.11
N MET A 245 49.44 12.40 26.47
CA MET A 245 50.15 13.32 25.55
C MET A 245 50.28 12.86 24.10
#